data_AF-X1VJB1-F1
#
_entry.id   AF-X1VJB1-F1
#
_cell.length_a   1.000
_cell.length_b   1.000
_cell.length_c   1.000
_cell.angle_alpha   90.00
_cell.angle_beta   90.00
_cell.angle_gamma   90.00
#
_symmetry.space_group_name_H-M   'P 1'
#
loop_
_entity.id
_entity.type
_entity.pdbx_description
1 polymer ?
#
loop_
_entity_poly.entity_id
_entity_poly.type
_entity_poly.pdbx_seq_one_letter_code
_entity_poly.pdbx_strand_id
1 'polypeptide(L)' 'MAKKILDKAGCWQRNMLILGAGRTGEMVLERFKENKNLGYKPVGFLDDDKAKLGRTIEGIKEHFVYVGL' A
#
# COMPACT_ATOMS: atom_id res chain seq x y z
N MET A 1 23.31 -5.00 -7.38
CA MET A 1 23.39 -6.42 -6.96
C MET A 1 22.79 -6.63 -5.56
N ALA A 2 23.26 -5.90 -4.54
CA ALA A 2 22.77 -6.01 -3.16
C ALA A 2 21.24 -5.94 -3.00
N LYS A 3 20.60 -4.96 -3.64
CA LYS A 3 19.14 -4.77 -3.59
C LYS A 3 18.32 -5.99 -4.01
N LYS A 4 18.70 -6.64 -5.11
CA LYS A 4 18.04 -7.89 -5.58
C LYS A 4 18.29 -9.05 -4.61
N ILE A 5 19.43 -9.07 -3.92
CA ILE A 5 19.75 -10.09 -2.91
C ILE A 5 18.86 -9.89 -1.68
N LEU A 6 18.76 -8.65 -1.18
CA LEU A 6 17.88 -8.31 -0.05
C LEU A 6 16.41 -8.58 -0.37
N ASP A 7 15.99 -8.33 -1.62
CA ASP A 7 14.62 -8.61 -2.09
C ASP A 7 14.32 -10.11 -2.08
N LYS A 8 15.23 -10.93 -2.62
CA LYS A 8 15.13 -12.41 -2.54
C LYS A 8 15.20 -12.92 -1.11
N ALA A 9 15.95 -12.26 -0.22
CA ALA A 9 16.04 -12.61 1.19
C ALA A 9 14.82 -12.16 2.01
N GLY A 10 13.87 -11.45 1.41
CA GLY A 10 12.64 -10.98 2.09
C GLY A 10 12.85 -9.83 3.08
N CYS A 11 14.06 -9.27 3.16
CA CYS A 11 14.40 -8.18 4.09
C CYS A 11 14.44 -6.80 3.43
N TRP A 12 14.15 -6.71 2.14
CA TRP A 12 14.15 -5.45 1.39
C TRP A 12 12.85 -4.65 1.52
N GLN A 13 11.72 -5.32 1.73
CA GLN A 13 10.40 -4.69 1.68
C GLN A 13 9.86 -4.36 3.07
N ARG A 14 9.41 -3.12 3.26
CA ARG A 14 8.65 -2.69 4.44
C ARG A 14 7.17 -2.57 4.11
N ASN A 15 6.31 -3.04 5.00
CA ASN A 15 4.88 -2.84 4.85
C ASN A 15 4.53 -1.35 4.96
N MET A 16 3.63 -0.87 4.09
CA MET A 16 3.14 0.51 4.13
C MET A 16 1.63 0.57 3.90
N LEU A 17 1.01 1.61 4.45
CA LEU A 17 -0.37 1.98 4.18
C LEU A 17 -0.39 3.21 3.27
N ILE A 18 -1.34 3.25 2.33
CA ILE A 18 -1.59 4.41 1.47
C ILE A 18 -2.74 5.20 2.08
N LEU A 19 -2.52 6.49 2.38
CA LEU A 19 -3.58 7.38 2.86
C LEU A 19 -4.35 7.98 1.68
N GLY A 20 -5.66 7.84 1.70
CA GLY A 20 -6.59 8.12 0.60
C GLY A 20 -6.77 6.91 -0.32
N ALA A 21 -8.00 6.39 -0.42
CA ALA A 21 -8.40 5.29 -1.32
C ALA A 21 -9.12 5.79 -2.59
N GLY A 22 -9.05 7.10 -2.86
CA GLY A 22 -9.50 7.69 -4.13
C GLY A 22 -8.51 7.43 -5.28
N ARG A 23 -8.79 8.01 -6.45
CA ARG A 23 -8.01 7.82 -7.68
C ARG A 23 -6.50 8.06 -7.51
N THR A 24 -6.13 9.09 -6.74
CA THR A 24 -4.71 9.37 -6.45
C THR A 24 -4.03 8.23 -5.68
N GLY A 25 -4.74 7.63 -4.70
CA GLY A 25 -4.24 6.47 -3.96
C GLY A 25 -4.05 5.26 -4.87
N GLU A 26 -5.02 5.01 -5.77
CA GLU A 26 -4.91 3.94 -6.78
C GLU A 26 -3.68 4.16 -7.68
N MET A 27 -3.44 5.37 -8.17
CA MET A 27 -2.25 5.70 -8.99
C MET A 27 -0.94 5.52 -8.22
N VAL A 28 -0.92 5.80 -6.91
CA VAL A 28 0.24 5.51 -6.05
C VAL A 28 0.47 4.00 -5.99
N LEU A 29 -0.57 3.20 -5.80
CA LEU A 29 -0.46 1.73 -5.82
C LEU A 29 0.10 1.21 -7.15
N GLU A 30 -0.42 1.71 -8.28
CA GLU A 30 0.07 1.38 -9.63
C GLU A 30 1.59 1.62 -9.73
N ARG A 31 2.07 2.81 -9.31
CA ARG A 31 3.50 3.16 -9.30
C ARG A 31 4.36 2.22 -8.46
N PHE A 32 3.87 1.78 -7.30
CA PHE A 32 4.60 0.83 -6.44
C PHE A 32 4.63 -0.57 -7.05
N LYS A 33 3.57 -1.01 -7.74
CA LYS A 33 3.54 -2.30 -8.45
C LYS A 33 4.51 -2.33 -9.63
N GLU A 34 4.60 -1.23 -10.37
CA GLU A 34 5.57 -1.05 -11.46
C GLU A 34 7.02 -1.04 -10.94
N ASN A 35 7.22 -0.48 -9.75
CA ASN A 35 8.54 -0.28 -9.16
C ASN A 35 8.77 -1.14 -7.91
N LYS A 36 8.80 -2.48 -8.08
CA LYS A 36 9.06 -3.45 -6.99
C LYS A 36 10.38 -3.22 -6.22
N ASN A 37 11.28 -2.49 -6.85
CA ASN A 37 12.55 -2.08 -6.26
C ASN A 37 12.39 -1.00 -5.17
N LEU A 38 11.24 -0.36 -4.96
CA LEU A 38 11.16 0.74 -3.98
C LEU A 38 11.36 0.31 -2.52
N GLY A 39 11.34 -0.98 -2.21
CA GLY A 39 11.55 -1.48 -0.84
C GLY A 39 10.33 -1.30 0.06
N TYR A 40 9.16 -1.12 -0.55
CA TYR A 40 7.89 -1.04 0.14
C TYR A 40 6.90 -2.03 -0.45
N LYS A 41 6.05 -2.56 0.43
CA LYS A 41 4.93 -3.42 0.10
C LYS A 41 3.65 -2.73 0.58
N PRO A 42 2.85 -2.14 -0.31
CA PRO A 42 1.53 -1.67 0.04
C PRO A 42 0.70 -2.83 0.60
N VAL A 43 0.13 -2.65 1.79
CA VAL A 43 -0.69 -3.69 2.46
C VAL A 43 -2.13 -3.26 2.72
N GLY A 44 -2.45 -1.98 2.50
CA GLY A 44 -3.78 -1.45 2.76
C GLY A 44 -3.91 0.01 2.35
N PHE A 45 -5.15 0.44 2.21
CA PHE A 45 -5.50 1.86 2.12
C PHE A 45 -6.14 2.32 3.43
N LEU A 46 -5.98 3.61 3.74
CA LEU A 46 -6.69 4.31 4.80
C LEU A 46 -7.54 5.42 4.17
N ASP A 47 -8.83 5.48 4.46
CA ASP A 47 -9.73 6.53 3.98
C ASP A 47 -10.69 6.91 5.11
N ASP A 48 -11.06 8.18 5.19
CA ASP A 48 -11.99 8.73 6.18
C ASP A 48 -13.47 8.56 5.76
N ASP A 49 -13.72 8.23 4.50
CA ASP A 49 -15.04 7.90 4.01
C ASP A 49 -15.47 6.49 4.45
N LYS A 50 -16.34 6.46 5.47
CA LYS A 50 -16.92 5.22 5.99
C LYS A 50 -17.71 4.43 4.95
N ALA A 51 -18.18 5.06 3.87
CA ALA A 51 -18.92 4.35 2.82
C ALA A 51 -18.02 3.41 2.01
N LYS A 52 -16.69 3.61 2.04
CA LYS A 52 -15.74 2.78 1.28
C LYS A 52 -15.14 1.62 2.09
N LEU A 53 -15.53 1.48 3.35
CA LEU A 53 -15.09 0.42 4.25
C LEU A 53 -15.24 -0.98 3.63
N GLY A 54 -14.14 -1.74 3.65
CA GLY A 54 -14.14 -3.12 3.17
C GLY A 54 -14.11 -3.27 1.65
N ARG A 55 -14.09 -2.17 0.87
CA ARG A 55 -13.77 -2.21 -0.55
C ARG A 55 -12.36 -2.80 -0.75
N THR A 56 -12.20 -3.50 -1.87
CA THR A 56 -10.92 -4.05 -2.29
C THR A 56 -10.49 -3.38 -3.58
N ILE A 57 -9.30 -2.79 -3.58
CA ILE A 57 -8.66 -2.20 -4.76
C ILE A 57 -7.52 -3.13 -5.16
N GLU A 58 -7.66 -3.81 -6.30
CA GLU A 58 -6.66 -4.73 -6.83
C GLU A 58 -6.11 -5.76 -5.81
N GLY A 59 -6.99 -6.33 -5.00
CA GLY A 59 -6.66 -7.32 -3.96
C GLY A 59 -6.16 -6.72 -2.65
N ILE A 60 -6.02 -5.40 -2.54
CA ILE A 60 -5.66 -4.70 -1.31
C ILE A 60 -6.92 -4.13 -0.65
N LYS A 61 -7.08 -4.38 0.64
CA LYS A 61 -8.28 -3.98 1.39
C LYS A 61 -8.19 -2.52 1.87
N GLU A 62 -9.31 -1.83 1.79
CA GLU A 62 -9.49 -0.55 2.47
C GLU A 62 -9.77 -0.80 3.96
N HIS A 63 -8.95 -0.18 4.81
CA HIS A 63 -9.09 -0.21 6.25
C HIS A 63 -9.57 1.16 6.73
N PHE A 64 -10.61 1.16 7.56
CA PHE A 64 -10.94 2.36 8.33
C PHE A 64 -10.08 2.39 9.57
N VAL A 65 -9.37 3.49 9.77
CA VAL A 65 -8.62 3.72 11.00
C VAL A 65 -9.15 5.01 11.61
N TYR A 66 -9.80 4.87 12.77
CA TYR A 66 -10.05 5.99 13.66
C TYR A 66 -8.71 6.46 14.22
N VAL A 67 -8.13 7.50 13.63
CA VAL A 67 -7.05 8.24 14.29
C VAL A 67 -7.73 9.22 15.25
N GLY A 68 -8.03 8.73 16.45
CA GLY A 68 -8.42 9.62 17.55
C GLY A 68 -7.24 10.52 17.88
N LEU A 69 -7.37 11.81 17.58
CA LEU A 69 -6.62 12.85 18.26
C LEU A 69 -7.40 13.28 19.50
#